data_AF-A0A197JEL9-F1
#
_entry.id   AF-A0A197JEL9-F1
#
_cell.length_a   1.000
_cell.length_b   1.000
_cell.length_c   1.000
_cell.angle_alpha   90.00
_cell.angle_beta   90.00
_cell.angle_gamma   90.00
#
_symmetry.space_group_name_H-M   'P 1'
#
loop_
_entity.id
_entity.type
_entity.pdbx_description
1 polymer ?
#
loop_
_entity_poly.entity_id
_entity_poly.type
_entity_poly.pdbx_seq_one_letter_code
_entity_poly.pdbx_strand_id
1 'polypeptide(L)'
;MKWLDEHGRVIEHDESEGYCIGEEQEEDEDSDNWSVEDDFEKWVCTDFKKLSMTNADASFPGLLSMGDSKTNRPGYLSYLAGLSKLQELRRHVQATTTETSVTFGQREVEWMVLRWPQLKVIELLPEGSNMSSVALHIMWLQERRPTLCVTKEALTQ
;
A
#
# COMPACT_ATOMS: atom_id res chain seq x y z
N MET A 1 -0.40 30.71 12.14
CA MET A 1 -1.26 29.95 13.07
C MET A 1 -0.41 29.66 14.29
N LYS A 2 -0.84 30.03 15.52
CA LYS A 2 -0.05 29.83 16.74
C LYS A 2 -0.51 28.56 17.44
N TRP A 3 0.43 27.71 17.84
CA TRP A 3 0.16 26.49 18.60
C TRP A 3 0.44 26.75 20.08
N LEU A 4 -0.47 26.28 20.94
CA LEU A 4 -0.37 26.42 22.39
C LEU A 4 -0.12 25.03 23.01
N ASP A 5 0.75 24.96 24.01
CA ASP A 5 0.94 23.74 24.82
C ASP A 5 -0.25 23.47 25.76
N GLU A 6 -0.21 22.35 26.48
CA GLU A 6 -1.22 21.97 27.48
C GLU A 6 -1.34 22.96 28.67
N HIS A 7 -0.44 23.93 28.74
CA HIS A 7 -0.41 25.00 29.74
C HIS A 7 -0.68 26.40 29.14
N GLY A 8 -1.09 26.48 27.87
CA GLY A 8 -1.40 27.73 27.19
C GLY A 8 -0.20 28.61 26.86
N ARG A 9 1.02 28.07 26.83
CA ARG A 9 2.22 28.79 26.37
C ARG A 9 2.37 28.69 24.86
N VAL A 10 2.77 29.81 24.25
CA VAL A 10 3.07 29.90 22.82
C VAL A 10 4.36 29.14 22.55
N ILE A 11 4.30 28.11 21.71
CA ILE A 11 5.47 27.39 21.24
C ILE A 11 5.95 28.09 19.97
N GLU A 12 7.09 28.76 20.05
CA GLU A 12 7.78 29.31 18.87
C GLU A 12 8.55 28.15 18.21
N HIS A 13 8.23 27.88 16.94
CA HIS A 13 8.89 26.85 16.14
C HIS A 13 10.16 27.47 15.56
N ASP A 14 11.31 27.03 16.04
CA ASP A 14 12.62 27.47 15.55
C ASP A 14 12.94 26.70 14.25
N GLU A 15 12.78 27.36 13.10
CA GLU A 15 13.05 26.82 11.76
C GLU A 15 14.55 26.86 11.44
N SER A 16 15.37 26.24 12.29
CA SER A 16 16.81 26.09 12.10
C SER A 16 17.13 24.68 11.57
N GLU A 17 16.78 24.37 10.32
CA GLU A 17 17.29 23.17 9.65
C GLU A 17 18.37 23.55 8.62
N GLY A 18 19.62 23.26 9.00
CA GLY A 18 20.79 23.41 8.17
C GLY A 18 20.84 22.36 7.06
N TYR A 19 21.03 22.83 5.84
CA TYR A 19 21.23 22.00 4.66
C TYR A 19 22.70 21.59 4.58
N CYS A 20 23.01 20.30 4.75
CA CYS A 20 24.34 19.75 4.45
C CYS A 20 24.36 19.31 2.98
N ILE A 21 25.04 20.09 2.14
CA ILE A 21 25.39 19.73 0.76
C ILE A 21 26.52 18.71 0.86
N GLY A 22 26.22 17.43 0.60
CA GLY A 22 27.22 16.39 0.42
C GLY A 22 27.77 16.42 -1.00
N GLU A 23 29.07 16.61 -1.12
CA GLU A 23 29.84 16.62 -2.36
C GLU A 23 29.74 15.29 -3.11
N GLU A 24 29.50 15.38 -4.42
CA GLU A 24 29.55 14.27 -5.37
C GLU A 24 31.00 13.82 -5.52
N GLN A 25 31.26 12.55 -5.25
CA GLN A 25 32.55 11.91 -5.50
C GLN A 25 32.46 11.17 -6.82
N GLU A 26 33.23 11.69 -7.77
CA GLU A 26 33.48 11.19 -9.12
C GLU A 26 34.52 10.05 -9.08
N GLU A 27 34.52 9.22 -10.14
CA GLU A 27 35.54 8.21 -10.51
C GLU A 27 35.43 6.86 -9.73
N ASP A 28 35.48 5.66 -10.33
CA ASP A 28 36.35 5.21 -11.41
C ASP A 28 35.70 4.13 -12.32
N GLU A 29 36.17 4.16 -13.56
CA GLU A 29 36.09 3.12 -14.58
C GLU A 29 36.84 1.86 -14.11
N ASP A 30 36.29 0.65 -14.26
CA ASP A 30 37.10 -0.50 -14.72
C ASP A 30 36.32 -1.81 -14.97
N SER A 31 36.61 -2.35 -16.16
CA SER A 31 36.74 -3.77 -16.51
C SER A 31 35.51 -4.69 -16.50
N ASP A 32 34.88 -4.74 -17.67
CA ASP A 32 34.11 -5.87 -18.16
C ASP A 32 34.96 -7.15 -18.30
N ASN A 33 34.66 -8.16 -17.47
CA ASN A 33 34.95 -9.56 -17.77
C ASN A 33 33.75 -10.43 -17.38
N TRP A 34 32.72 -10.40 -18.23
CA TRP A 34 31.47 -11.13 -18.03
C TRP A 34 31.57 -12.55 -18.59
N SER A 35 31.63 -13.54 -17.68
CA SER A 35 31.44 -14.96 -18.02
C SER A 35 29.94 -15.24 -18.12
N VAL A 36 29.49 -15.63 -19.31
CA VAL A 36 28.08 -15.55 -19.74
C VAL A 36 27.14 -16.63 -19.16
N GLU A 37 27.61 -17.58 -18.36
CA GLU A 37 26.82 -18.79 -18.06
C GLU A 37 26.51 -19.09 -16.57
N ASP A 38 26.90 -18.22 -15.61
CA ASP A 38 26.64 -18.46 -14.17
C ASP A 38 25.89 -17.31 -13.44
N ASP A 39 25.54 -16.22 -14.13
CA ASP A 39 24.98 -15.02 -13.49
C ASP A 39 23.45 -14.85 -13.66
N PHE A 40 22.77 -15.74 -14.38
CA PHE A 40 21.31 -15.63 -14.56
C PHE A 40 20.53 -15.89 -13.26
N GLU A 41 21.03 -16.72 -12.34
CA GLU A 41 20.37 -16.94 -11.03
C GLU A 41 20.67 -15.84 -10.01
N LYS A 42 21.79 -15.12 -10.16
CA LYS A 42 22.21 -14.06 -9.24
C LYS A 42 21.56 -12.71 -9.55
N TRP A 43 21.22 -12.47 -10.82
CA TRP A 43 20.56 -11.24 -11.27
C TRP A 43 19.08 -11.16 -10.85
N VAL A 44 18.39 -12.30 -10.72
CA VAL A 44 16.95 -12.29 -10.36
C VAL A 44 16.72 -11.98 -8.87
N CYS A 45 17.67 -12.29 -7.98
CA CYS A 45 17.49 -12.08 -6.54
C CYS A 45 18.02 -10.74 -6.00
N THR A 46 18.94 -10.07 -6.71
CA THR A 46 19.63 -8.90 -6.15
C THR A 46 18.99 -7.57 -6.58
N ASP A 47 18.43 -7.49 -7.80
CA ASP A 47 17.81 -6.24 -8.30
C ASP A 47 16.37 -6.00 -7.80
N PHE A 48 15.65 -7.04 -7.34
CA PHE A 48 14.32 -6.85 -6.77
C PHE A 48 14.33 -6.08 -5.45
N LYS A 49 15.43 -6.14 -4.68
CA LYS A 49 15.53 -5.43 -3.39
C LYS A 49 15.85 -3.94 -3.53
N LYS A 50 16.53 -3.51 -4.60
CA LYS A 50 16.88 -2.09 -4.79
C LYS A 50 15.81 -1.29 -5.53
N LEU A 51 14.97 -1.95 -6.33
CA LEU A 51 13.76 -1.36 -6.92
C LEU A 51 12.57 -1.30 -5.94
N SER A 52 12.65 -1.99 -4.79
CA SER A 52 11.57 -2.11 -3.80
C SER A 52 11.33 -0.87 -2.94
N MET A 53 12.26 0.09 -2.85
CA MET A 53 12.04 1.31 -2.06
C MET A 53 11.37 2.45 -2.84
N THR A 54 11.34 2.40 -4.17
CA THR A 54 10.64 3.38 -5.01
C THR A 54 9.40 2.82 -5.71
N ASN A 55 9.24 1.50 -5.79
CA ASN A 55 8.07 0.84 -6.41
C ASN A 55 6.95 0.49 -5.42
N ALA A 56 7.07 0.82 -4.13
CA ALA A 56 5.91 0.75 -3.22
C ALA A 56 4.76 1.67 -3.71
N ASP A 57 5.07 2.68 -4.52
CA ASP A 57 4.10 3.53 -5.23
C ASP A 57 3.72 3.00 -6.64
N ALA A 58 4.31 1.91 -7.11
CA ALA A 58 3.98 1.27 -8.39
C ALA A 58 2.97 0.11 -8.26
N SER A 59 2.49 -0.17 -7.04
CA SER A 59 1.33 -1.04 -6.85
C SER A 59 0.11 -0.37 -7.46
N PHE A 60 -0.58 -1.03 -8.39
CA PHE A 60 -1.72 -0.50 -9.18
C PHE A 60 -2.68 0.34 -8.30
N PRO A 61 -2.51 1.68 -8.29
CA PRO A 61 -2.98 2.47 -7.16
C PRO A 61 -4.50 2.59 -7.17
N GLY A 62 -5.12 2.27 -6.04
CA GLY A 62 -6.56 2.48 -5.84
C GLY A 62 -7.48 1.52 -6.61
N LEU A 63 -7.05 0.31 -6.98
CA LEU A 63 -7.93 -0.69 -7.60
C LEU A 63 -9.22 -0.91 -6.77
N LEU A 64 -9.10 -0.86 -5.45
CA LEU A 64 -10.21 -1.00 -4.51
C LEU A 64 -10.80 0.32 -4.02
N SER A 65 -10.46 1.47 -4.63
CA SER A 65 -11.00 2.77 -4.24
C SER A 65 -12.26 3.11 -5.05
N MET A 66 -13.28 3.65 -4.39
CA MET A 66 -14.48 4.18 -5.07
C MET A 66 -14.24 5.56 -5.71
N GLY A 67 -13.09 6.18 -5.45
CA GLY A 67 -12.78 7.53 -5.92
C GLY A 67 -13.53 8.61 -5.14
N ASP A 68 -13.09 9.84 -5.35
CA ASP A 68 -13.66 11.02 -4.70
C ASP A 68 -13.79 12.16 -5.70
N SER A 69 -15.04 12.58 -5.94
CA SER A 69 -15.37 13.66 -6.85
C SER A 69 -14.93 15.04 -6.33
N LYS A 70 -14.76 15.21 -5.02
CA LYS A 70 -14.32 16.48 -4.43
C LYS A 70 -12.85 16.75 -4.69
N THR A 71 -12.02 15.71 -4.57
CA THR A 71 -10.58 15.76 -4.85
C THR A 71 -10.24 15.43 -6.30
N ASN A 72 -11.25 15.16 -7.13
CA ASN A 72 -11.12 14.72 -8.52
C ASN A 72 -10.23 13.47 -8.68
N ARG A 73 -10.21 12.60 -7.65
CA ARG A 73 -9.44 11.37 -7.64
C ARG A 73 -10.28 10.24 -8.22
N PRO A 74 -9.86 9.62 -9.35
CA PRO A 74 -10.60 8.51 -9.94
C PRO A 74 -10.59 7.29 -9.00
N GLY A 75 -11.67 6.52 -9.06
CA GLY A 75 -11.78 5.25 -8.35
C GLY A 75 -12.04 4.12 -9.33
N TYR A 76 -11.38 2.99 -9.11
CA TYR A 76 -11.47 1.85 -10.02
C TYR A 76 -12.46 0.77 -9.56
N LEU A 77 -12.89 0.81 -8.30
CA LEU A 77 -13.76 -0.23 -7.74
C LEU A 77 -15.08 -0.35 -8.51
N SER A 78 -15.61 0.77 -9.02
CA SER A 78 -16.83 0.80 -9.82
C SER A 78 -16.73 0.00 -11.14
N TYR A 79 -15.56 -0.05 -11.78
CA TYR A 79 -15.33 -0.86 -12.98
C TYR A 79 -15.38 -2.37 -12.69
N LEU A 80 -15.15 -2.76 -11.44
CA LEU A 80 -15.23 -4.14 -10.99
C LEU A 80 -16.65 -4.56 -10.56
N ALA A 81 -17.66 -3.69 -10.74
CA ALA A 81 -19.06 -3.98 -10.39
C ALA A 81 -19.63 -5.20 -11.12
N GLY A 82 -19.11 -5.53 -12.31
CA GLY A 82 -19.55 -6.66 -13.11
C GLY A 82 -19.16 -8.03 -12.54
N LEU A 83 -18.22 -8.07 -11.60
CA LEU A 83 -17.68 -9.30 -11.01
C LEU A 83 -18.60 -9.87 -9.91
N SER A 84 -19.90 -9.98 -10.17
CA SER A 84 -20.90 -10.49 -9.21
C SER A 84 -20.67 -11.95 -8.79
N LYS A 85 -19.93 -12.70 -9.59
CA LYS A 85 -19.51 -14.09 -9.35
C LYS A 85 -18.09 -14.19 -8.77
N LEU A 86 -17.46 -13.08 -8.40
CA LEU A 86 -16.15 -13.09 -7.76
C LEU A 86 -16.23 -13.87 -6.45
N GLN A 87 -15.48 -14.96 -6.35
CA GLN A 87 -15.44 -15.79 -5.13
C GLN A 87 -14.19 -15.53 -4.31
N GLU A 88 -13.09 -15.13 -4.94
CA GLU A 88 -11.81 -14.98 -4.25
C GLU A 88 -11.06 -13.76 -4.76
N LEU A 89 -10.47 -13.01 -3.84
CA LEU A 89 -9.57 -11.91 -4.10
C LEU A 89 -8.27 -12.18 -3.32
N ARG A 90 -7.23 -12.66 -4.02
CA ARG A 90 -6.01 -13.19 -3.39
C ARG A 90 -4.71 -12.52 -3.88
N ARG A 91 -3.64 -12.63 -3.09
CA ARG A 91 -2.21 -12.39 -3.40
C ARG A 91 -1.76 -11.04 -3.99
N HIS A 92 -2.65 -10.17 -4.43
CA HIS A 92 -2.29 -8.93 -5.14
C HIS A 92 -3.00 -7.69 -4.60
N VAL A 93 -3.51 -7.75 -3.36
CA VAL A 93 -4.15 -6.60 -2.71
C VAL A 93 -3.33 -6.19 -1.50
N GLN A 94 -2.57 -5.14 -1.68
CA GLN A 94 -1.83 -4.48 -0.61
C GLN A 94 -2.72 -3.41 0.00
N ALA A 95 -3.39 -3.74 1.11
CA ALA A 95 -4.33 -2.84 1.77
C ALA A 95 -3.65 -1.73 2.59
N THR A 96 -2.34 -1.80 2.72
CA THR A 96 -1.54 -1.07 3.71
C THR A 96 -0.58 -0.05 3.11
N THR A 97 -0.56 0.10 1.77
CA THR A 97 0.18 1.20 1.15
C THR A 97 -0.40 2.52 1.65
N THR A 98 0.43 3.57 1.74
CA THR A 98 -0.02 4.88 2.24
C THR A 98 -1.31 5.33 1.54
N GLU A 99 -1.37 5.16 0.22
CA GLU A 99 -2.57 5.46 -0.56
C GLU A 99 -3.76 4.54 -0.24
N THR A 100 -3.56 3.22 -0.17
CA THR A 100 -4.67 2.30 0.08
C THR A 100 -5.20 2.46 1.49
N SER A 101 -4.35 2.71 2.49
CA SER A 101 -4.78 2.91 3.87
C SER A 101 -5.69 4.14 4.05
N VAL A 102 -5.50 5.17 3.21
CA VAL A 102 -6.33 6.38 3.21
C VAL A 102 -7.63 6.18 2.43
N THR A 103 -7.63 5.25 1.47
CA THR A 103 -8.66 5.21 0.42
C THR A 103 -9.49 3.95 0.42
N PHE A 104 -9.05 2.93 1.16
CA PHE A 104 -9.79 1.72 1.47
C PHE A 104 -10.47 1.89 2.82
N GLY A 105 -11.62 2.56 2.79
CA GLY A 105 -12.41 2.88 3.97
C GLY A 105 -13.69 2.06 4.07
N GLN A 106 -14.56 2.51 4.97
CA GLN A 106 -15.88 1.92 5.20
C GLN A 106 -16.74 1.83 3.91
N ARG A 107 -16.68 2.87 3.06
CA ARG A 107 -17.50 2.98 1.85
C ARG A 107 -17.13 1.92 0.81
N GLU A 108 -15.84 1.63 0.65
CA GLU A 108 -15.31 0.59 -0.23
C GLU A 108 -15.79 -0.79 0.23
N VAL A 109 -15.69 -1.05 1.53
CA VAL A 109 -16.13 -2.31 2.13
C VAL A 109 -17.64 -2.53 2.00
N GLU A 110 -18.46 -1.52 2.27
CA GLU A 110 -19.91 -1.56 2.05
C GLU A 110 -20.26 -1.87 0.60
N TRP A 111 -19.54 -1.24 -0.32
CA TRP A 111 -19.71 -1.50 -1.75
C TRP A 111 -19.38 -2.96 -2.10
N MET A 112 -18.31 -3.53 -1.54
CA MET A 112 -17.93 -4.93 -1.77
C MET A 112 -18.99 -5.91 -1.27
N VAL A 113 -19.60 -5.65 -0.10
CA VAL A 113 -20.72 -6.46 0.41
C VAL A 113 -21.89 -6.47 -0.57
N LEU A 114 -22.23 -5.30 -1.12
CA LEU A 114 -23.37 -5.14 -2.01
C LEU A 114 -23.12 -5.74 -3.41
N ARG A 115 -21.91 -5.55 -3.96
CA ARG A 115 -21.61 -5.86 -5.37
C ARG A 115 -20.95 -7.20 -5.60
N TRP A 116 -20.27 -7.76 -4.60
CA TRP A 116 -19.61 -9.07 -4.69
C TRP A 116 -20.21 -10.09 -3.73
N PRO A 117 -21.51 -10.43 -3.86
CA PRO A 117 -22.23 -11.27 -2.90
C PRO A 117 -21.72 -12.72 -2.82
N GLN A 118 -20.90 -13.15 -3.80
CA GLN A 118 -20.27 -14.48 -3.81
C GLN A 118 -18.84 -14.50 -3.26
N LEU A 119 -18.28 -13.35 -2.85
CA LEU A 119 -16.91 -13.30 -2.34
C LEU A 119 -16.80 -14.12 -1.05
N LYS A 120 -15.93 -15.11 -1.03
CA LYS A 120 -15.70 -16.03 0.10
C LYS A 120 -14.31 -15.87 0.69
N VAL A 121 -13.33 -15.45 -0.10
CA VAL A 121 -11.95 -15.28 0.36
C VAL A 121 -11.45 -13.90 -0.02
N ILE A 122 -10.88 -13.20 0.95
CA ILE A 122 -10.07 -12.00 0.71
C ILE A 122 -8.74 -12.16 1.43
N GLU A 123 -7.66 -12.03 0.68
CA GLU A 123 -6.31 -12.05 1.20
C GLU A 123 -5.73 -10.66 1.08
N LEU A 124 -5.39 -10.08 2.22
CA LEU A 124 -4.79 -8.75 2.30
C LEU A 124 -3.36 -8.91 2.78
N LEU A 125 -2.42 -8.43 1.97
CA LEU A 125 -1.01 -8.46 2.32
C LEU A 125 -0.75 -7.43 3.43
N PRO A 126 -0.25 -7.85 4.61
CA PRO A 126 0.32 -6.92 5.58
C PRO A 126 1.63 -6.39 5.02
N GLU A 127 1.67 -5.14 4.60
CA GLU A 127 2.93 -4.41 4.61
C GLU A 127 3.29 -4.12 6.07
N GLY A 128 4.58 -4.00 6.40
CA GLY A 128 5.08 -3.79 7.78
C GLY A 128 4.58 -2.53 8.51
N SER A 129 3.49 -1.91 8.04
CA SER A 129 2.77 -0.80 8.61
C SER A 129 1.53 -1.24 9.42
N ASN A 130 1.11 -0.33 10.29
CA ASN A 130 0.05 -0.52 11.27
C ASN A 130 -1.32 -0.68 10.57
N MET A 131 -1.84 -1.91 10.47
CA MET A 131 -3.17 -2.22 9.91
C MET A 131 -4.36 -1.62 10.68
N SER A 132 -4.16 -0.89 11.77
CA SER A 132 -5.25 -0.45 12.66
C SER A 132 -6.32 0.40 11.97
N SER A 133 -5.97 1.23 10.97
CA SER A 133 -6.96 2.01 10.20
C SER A 133 -7.90 1.13 9.38
N VAL A 134 -7.36 0.09 8.73
CA VAL A 134 -8.11 -0.83 7.86
C VAL A 134 -8.80 -1.94 8.68
N ALA A 135 -8.24 -2.30 9.83
CA ALA A 135 -8.72 -3.40 10.67
C ALA A 135 -10.19 -3.24 11.06
N LEU A 136 -10.62 -2.03 11.42
CA LEU A 136 -12.01 -1.73 11.78
C LEU A 136 -12.98 -2.05 10.63
N HIS A 137 -12.63 -1.67 9.40
CA HIS A 137 -13.45 -1.90 8.22
C HIS A 137 -13.51 -3.38 7.84
N ILE A 138 -12.39 -4.10 8.01
CA ILE A 138 -12.33 -5.55 7.78
C ILE A 138 -13.15 -6.31 8.83
N MET A 139 -13.12 -5.90 10.09
CA MET A 139 -13.99 -6.49 11.12
C MET A 139 -15.46 -6.29 10.78
N TRP A 140 -15.85 -5.09 10.34
CA TRP A 140 -17.21 -4.81 9.89
C TRP A 140 -17.60 -5.70 8.69
N LEU A 141 -16.69 -5.90 7.73
CA LEU A 141 -16.91 -6.79 6.59
C LEU A 141 -17.21 -8.22 7.03
N GLN A 142 -16.45 -8.74 7.99
CA GLN A 142 -16.63 -10.09 8.53
C GLN A 142 -17.94 -10.23 9.32
N GLU A 143 -18.32 -9.20 10.09
CA GLU A 143 -19.61 -9.18 10.81
C GLU A 143 -20.79 -9.26 9.83
N ARG A 144 -20.74 -8.48 8.75
CA ARG A 144 -21.78 -8.50 7.70
C ARG A 144 -21.75 -9.75 6.84
N ARG A 145 -20.60 -10.40 6.72
CA ARG A 145 -20.41 -11.61 5.92
C ARG A 145 -19.64 -12.66 6.71
N PRO A 146 -20.31 -13.39 7.62
CA PRO A 146 -19.64 -14.39 8.48
C PRO A 146 -19.01 -15.55 7.71
N THR A 147 -19.44 -15.79 6.46
CA THR A 147 -18.88 -16.82 5.58
C THR A 147 -17.63 -16.35 4.83
N LEU A 148 -17.26 -15.07 4.94
CA LEU A 148 -16.07 -14.52 4.32
C LEU A 148 -14.83 -14.84 5.16
N CYS A 149 -13.90 -15.56 4.56
CA CYS A 149 -12.58 -15.80 5.11
C CYS A 149 -11.67 -14.62 4.76
N VAL A 150 -11.14 -13.96 5.78
CA VAL A 150 -10.11 -12.93 5.63
C VAL A 150 -8.79 -13.54 6.05
N THR A 151 -7.87 -13.76 5.11
CA THR A 151 -6.53 -14.25 5.39
C THR A 151 -5.55 -13.08 5.43
N LYS A 152 -4.70 -13.09 6.46
CA LYS A 152 -3.52 -12.24 6.54
C LYS A 152 -2.33 -13.17 6.27
N GLU A 153 -1.78 -13.13 5.07
CA GLU A 153 -0.62 -13.96 4.76
C GLU A 153 0.58 -13.32 5.48
N ALA A 154 1.08 -13.99 6.52
CA ALA A 154 2.36 -13.62 7.12
C ALA A 154 3.44 -14.08 6.14
N LEU A 155 4.10 -13.12 5.47
CA LEU A 155 5.27 -13.41 4.64
C LEU A 155 6.31 -14.15 5.49
N THR A 156 6.34 -15.47 5.38
CA THR A 156 7.35 -16.32 6.00
C THR A 156 8.52 -16.29 5.03
N GLN A 157 9.48 -15.41 5.31
CA GLN A 157 10.75 -15.31 4.59
C GLN A 157 11.67 -16.47 4.96
#